data_AF-A0A849DPM9-F1
#
_entry.id   AF-A0A849DPM9-F1
#
_cell.length_a   1.000
_cell.length_b   1.000
_cell.length_c   1.000
_cell.angle_alpha   90.00
_cell.angle_beta   90.00
_cell.angle_gamma   90.00
#
_symmetry.space_group_name_H-M   'P 1'
#
loop_
_entity.id
_entity.type
_entity.pdbx_description
1 polymer ?
#
loop_
_entity_poly.entity_id
_entity_poly.type
_entity_poly.pdbx_seq_one_letter_code
_entity_poly.pdbx_strand_id
1 'polypeptide(L)'
;MGRLRVLGATAAVLTLLVSGCGGDKPDVRMVDPQGSGAAADQGSKPDRKAYDPPVKFDAGGAVSAPVEEPYQSTMVNRTLSVASMLLDGTTLYAAGASQLEIIETETGEVTSTIRPDRDSPWKGSDGVAGRPVLATVGGERLLLVPFTVKMPGEGTAKATAGIELVAVSTKTGKRAWDMMIDLPAVEAEDLKDTYSFIVGVEGSLLVLRASAVGTHVVDLEKRKEVWHNEDFPAGAVAAGVVVGTLTPDPSEVADVQITGLALADGTKRWALDEVSYSVRIFPAGANRVVTNSVKDRTLSTRTRVFDAATGTVVFGDWVEYVQCRYDGISTTVCMEREWIGAFDQTSKGWLWEISEERDKREIPEVTTVWHGAVYGTTKTNGPVVLDAKTGADRETDPGLAPFAVNEYVGIGASPGGSIMSYPAAG
;
A
#
# COMPACT_ATOMS: atom_id res chain seq x y z
N MET A 1 11.06 63.98 4.95
CA MET A 1 12.44 64.42 4.64
C MET A 1 13.11 63.37 3.75
N GLY A 2 13.77 63.79 2.67
CA GLY A 2 14.81 63.02 1.99
C GLY A 2 14.38 61.95 0.99
N ARG A 3 14.36 62.31 -0.30
CA ARG A 3 14.34 61.40 -1.45
C ARG A 3 15.68 60.66 -1.58
N LEU A 4 15.69 59.47 -2.17
CA LEU A 4 16.67 59.15 -3.23
C LEU A 4 16.14 58.06 -4.18
N ARG A 5 16.02 58.42 -5.46
CA ARG A 5 15.89 57.52 -6.61
C ARG A 5 17.31 57.26 -7.14
N VAL A 6 17.62 56.05 -7.58
CA VAL A 6 18.67 55.82 -8.60
C VAL A 6 18.13 54.81 -9.63
N LEU A 7 17.96 55.33 -10.85
CA LEU A 7 17.92 54.57 -12.10
C LEU A 7 19.36 54.23 -12.51
N GLY A 8 19.58 53.04 -13.06
CA GLY A 8 20.79 52.67 -13.78
C GLY A 8 20.40 51.78 -14.96
N ALA A 9 20.78 52.22 -16.16
CA ALA A 9 20.39 51.68 -17.45
C ALA A 9 21.59 51.09 -18.20
N THR A 10 21.28 50.26 -19.21
CA THR A 10 22.03 50.01 -20.47
C THR A 10 23.37 49.26 -20.44
N ALA A 11 23.47 48.18 -21.21
CA ALA A 11 24.30 48.09 -22.43
C ALA A 11 24.12 46.74 -23.16
N ALA A 12 24.30 46.78 -24.47
CA ALA A 12 24.04 45.72 -25.44
C ALA A 12 25.32 45.28 -26.17
N VAL A 13 25.15 44.33 -27.12
CA VAL A 13 26.02 43.99 -28.29
C VAL A 13 27.22 43.07 -27.93
N LEU A 14 27.59 41.97 -28.60
CA LEU A 14 27.94 41.79 -30.03
C LEU A 14 27.99 40.30 -30.47
N THR A 15 27.70 40.11 -31.75
CA THR A 15 27.81 38.95 -32.65
C THR A 15 29.25 38.50 -32.96
N LEU A 16 29.45 37.25 -33.39
CA LEU A 16 30.40 36.86 -34.46
C LEU A 16 30.09 35.46 -35.04
N LEU A 17 29.85 35.44 -36.36
CA LEU A 17 29.85 34.29 -37.27
C LEU A 17 31.25 34.09 -37.85
N VAL A 18 31.71 32.85 -38.05
CA VAL A 18 32.64 32.51 -39.17
C VAL A 18 32.35 31.10 -39.68
N SER A 19 32.26 31.03 -41.01
CA SER A 19 32.08 29.89 -41.91
C SER A 19 33.44 29.33 -42.42
N GLY A 20 33.44 28.09 -42.93
CA GLY A 20 34.57 27.54 -43.69
C GLY A 20 34.17 26.38 -44.62
N CYS A 21 34.14 26.65 -45.93
CA CYS A 21 33.92 25.74 -47.08
C CYS A 21 35.08 24.74 -47.27
N GLY A 22 34.89 23.55 -47.86
CA GLY A 22 34.77 23.27 -49.31
C GLY A 22 35.63 22.02 -49.64
N GLY A 23 35.45 21.22 -50.69
CA GLY A 23 34.57 21.29 -51.85
C GLY A 23 34.69 20.04 -52.76
N ASP A 24 33.96 20.13 -53.87
CA ASP A 24 34.04 19.49 -55.19
C ASP A 24 33.84 17.98 -55.47
N LYS A 25 32.95 17.77 -56.44
CA LYS A 25 32.44 16.52 -57.05
C LYS A 25 33.45 15.93 -58.07
N PRO A 26 33.26 14.66 -58.46
CA PRO A 26 32.67 14.44 -59.78
C PRO A 26 31.57 13.37 -59.83
N ASP A 27 30.66 13.57 -60.77
CA ASP A 27 29.64 12.62 -61.24
C ASP A 27 30.26 11.30 -61.72
N VAL A 28 29.54 10.18 -61.55
CA VAL A 28 29.14 9.24 -62.62
C VAL A 28 28.48 7.97 -62.06
N ARG A 29 27.25 7.73 -62.56
CA ARG A 29 26.48 6.47 -62.76
C ARG A 29 25.96 5.66 -61.57
N MET A 30 24.62 5.54 -61.62
CA MET A 30 23.77 4.49 -61.04
C MET A 30 24.39 3.09 -61.09
N VAL A 31 24.42 2.45 -59.92
CA VAL A 31 24.17 1.03 -59.72
C VAL A 31 23.41 0.94 -58.40
N ASP A 32 22.17 0.43 -58.41
CA ASP A 32 21.51 -0.02 -57.18
C ASP A 32 22.24 -1.27 -56.67
N PRO A 33 22.52 -1.34 -55.37
CA PRO A 33 22.51 -2.62 -54.69
C PRO A 33 21.40 -2.60 -53.65
N GLN A 34 20.44 -3.48 -53.86
CA GLN A 34 19.68 -4.12 -52.80
C GLN A 34 20.60 -4.42 -51.62
N GLY A 35 20.38 -3.70 -50.53
CA GLY A 35 21.04 -3.90 -49.25
C GLY A 35 20.01 -3.67 -48.18
N SER A 36 19.17 -4.68 -47.98
CA SER A 36 18.20 -4.79 -46.89
C SER A 36 18.94 -4.66 -45.57
N GLY A 37 19.08 -3.43 -45.06
CA GLY A 37 19.47 -3.17 -43.69
C GLY A 37 18.30 -3.61 -42.82
N ALA A 38 18.28 -4.90 -42.47
CA ALA A 38 17.41 -5.43 -41.44
C ALA A 38 17.60 -4.54 -40.21
N ALA A 39 16.53 -3.85 -39.81
CA ALA A 39 16.42 -3.34 -38.46
C ALA A 39 16.79 -4.50 -37.54
N ALA A 40 17.81 -4.30 -36.72
CA ALA A 40 18.13 -5.24 -35.66
C ALA A 40 16.86 -5.38 -34.83
N ASP A 41 16.23 -6.55 -34.97
CA ASP A 41 15.13 -6.98 -34.16
C ASP A 41 15.63 -6.85 -32.72
N GLN A 42 15.14 -5.84 -32.00
CA GLN A 42 15.34 -5.75 -30.57
C GLN A 42 14.59 -6.95 -30.01
N GLY A 43 15.30 -8.08 -29.92
CA GLY A 43 14.75 -9.34 -29.47
C GLY A 43 13.93 -9.09 -28.23
N SER A 44 12.63 -9.36 -28.31
CA SER A 44 11.72 -9.32 -27.19
C SER A 44 12.37 -10.07 -26.04
N LYS A 45 12.62 -9.36 -24.94
CA LYS A 45 13.17 -9.93 -23.72
C LYS A 45 12.33 -11.17 -23.35
N PRO A 46 12.94 -12.32 -23.03
CA PRO A 46 12.16 -13.49 -22.68
C PRO A 46 11.26 -13.19 -21.49
N ASP A 47 9.96 -13.47 -21.64
CA ASP A 47 8.98 -13.26 -20.58
C ASP A 47 9.38 -14.02 -19.31
N ARG A 48 9.32 -13.34 -18.16
CA ARG A 48 9.54 -13.98 -16.86
C ARG A 48 8.49 -15.07 -16.66
N LYS A 49 8.94 -16.23 -16.21
CA LYS A 49 8.02 -17.32 -15.84
C LYS A 49 7.28 -16.95 -14.55
N ALA A 50 5.96 -17.07 -14.57
CA ALA A 50 5.10 -16.91 -13.41
C ALA A 50 5.08 -18.18 -12.53
N TYR A 51 5.04 -18.00 -11.21
CA TYR A 51 4.89 -19.04 -10.20
C TYR A 51 3.85 -18.57 -9.18
N ASP A 52 2.74 -19.29 -9.00
CA ASP A 52 1.64 -18.86 -8.11
C ASP A 52 1.31 -19.93 -7.07
N PRO A 53 1.75 -19.78 -5.80
CA PRO A 53 2.73 -18.80 -5.32
C PRO A 53 4.18 -19.22 -5.60
N PRO A 54 5.16 -18.30 -5.70
CA PRO A 54 6.57 -18.67 -5.79
C PRO A 54 7.05 -19.23 -4.45
N VAL A 55 7.85 -20.27 -4.48
CA VAL A 55 8.50 -20.85 -3.30
C VAL A 55 10.01 -20.66 -3.29
N LYS A 56 10.61 -20.22 -4.41
CA LYS A 56 12.03 -19.86 -4.52
C LYS A 56 12.27 -18.53 -5.20
N PHE A 57 13.36 -17.87 -4.80
CA PHE A 57 13.82 -16.61 -5.38
C PHE A 57 15.29 -16.67 -5.77
N ASP A 58 15.62 -16.12 -6.95
CA ASP A 58 16.99 -16.10 -7.46
C ASP A 58 17.77 -14.89 -6.93
N ALA A 59 18.66 -15.16 -5.95
CA ALA A 59 19.57 -14.14 -5.42
C ALA A 59 20.59 -13.64 -6.45
N GLY A 60 20.95 -14.43 -7.46
CA GLY A 60 21.87 -14.04 -8.53
C GLY A 60 21.25 -13.05 -9.52
N GLY A 61 19.91 -13.05 -9.62
CA GLY A 61 19.13 -12.13 -10.42
C GLY A 61 18.62 -10.90 -9.66
N ALA A 62 19.11 -10.65 -8.44
CA ALA A 62 18.63 -9.55 -7.61
C ALA A 62 18.99 -8.18 -8.20
N VAL A 63 18.01 -7.28 -8.22
CA VAL A 63 18.15 -5.93 -8.79
C VAL A 63 17.79 -4.90 -7.72
N SER A 64 18.56 -3.82 -7.66
CA SER A 64 18.28 -2.76 -6.68
C SER A 64 16.98 -2.05 -7.04
N ALA A 65 16.06 -1.97 -6.09
CA ALA A 65 14.90 -1.11 -6.20
C ALA A 65 15.27 0.21 -5.52
N PRO A 66 15.24 1.36 -6.22
CA PRO A 66 15.60 2.67 -5.66
C PRO A 66 14.49 3.21 -4.75
N VAL A 67 13.92 2.37 -3.90
CA VAL A 67 12.92 2.76 -2.92
C VAL A 67 13.67 3.42 -1.77
N GLU A 68 13.40 4.71 -1.53
CA GLU A 68 13.86 5.38 -0.31
C GLU A 68 13.36 4.56 0.89
N GLU A 69 14.26 4.23 1.83
CA GLU A 69 13.86 3.47 3.02
C GLU A 69 12.72 4.22 3.70
N PRO A 70 11.51 3.64 3.76
CA PRO A 70 10.40 4.34 4.37
C PRO A 70 10.72 4.55 5.84
N TYR A 71 10.38 5.73 6.34
CA TYR A 71 10.54 6.13 7.74
C TYR A 71 10.23 4.95 8.67
N GLN A 72 11.24 4.47 9.42
CA GLN A 72 11.04 3.47 10.45
C GLN A 72 10.18 4.11 11.56
N SER A 73 8.85 3.98 11.44
CA SER A 73 7.96 4.30 12.54
C SER A 73 8.36 3.40 13.72
N THR A 74 8.96 4.02 14.73
CA THR A 74 9.45 3.39 15.96
C THR A 74 8.34 2.78 16.83
N MET A 75 7.08 2.80 16.38
CA MET A 75 5.92 2.48 17.22
C MET A 75 5.23 1.13 16.94
N VAL A 76 5.59 0.37 15.92
CA VAL A 76 5.13 -1.02 15.77
C VAL A 76 6.21 -1.82 15.05
N ASN A 77 6.97 -2.65 15.77
CA ASN A 77 7.94 -3.67 15.32
C ASN A 77 8.78 -3.39 14.04
N ARG A 78 10.09 -3.62 14.12
CA ARG A 78 11.16 -3.36 13.13
C ARG A 78 11.02 -3.99 11.71
N THR A 79 9.82 -4.27 11.24
CA THR A 79 9.53 -4.51 9.83
C THR A 79 9.43 -3.13 9.16
N LEU A 80 10.26 -2.89 8.13
CA LEU A 80 10.12 -1.74 7.22
C LEU A 80 8.64 -1.48 6.90
N SER A 81 8.24 -0.23 6.66
CA SER A 81 6.88 0.12 6.21
C SER A 81 6.63 -0.39 4.77
N VAL A 82 6.64 -1.71 4.63
CA VAL A 82 6.21 -2.50 3.46
C VAL A 82 4.74 -2.28 3.17
N ALA A 83 4.05 -1.66 4.13
CA ALA A 83 2.74 -1.06 4.01
C ALA A 83 2.64 0.04 2.95
N SER A 84 3.72 0.47 2.28
CA SER A 84 3.64 1.51 1.23
C SER A 84 3.99 1.00 -0.17
N MET A 85 4.10 -0.32 -0.35
CA MET A 85 4.46 -0.95 -1.62
C MET A 85 3.37 -1.88 -2.16
N LEU A 86 3.26 -1.96 -3.49
CA LEU A 86 2.39 -2.91 -4.19
C LEU A 86 3.07 -3.42 -5.46
N LEU A 87 2.91 -4.71 -5.74
CA LEU A 87 3.34 -5.35 -6.99
C LEU A 87 2.14 -5.60 -7.91
N ASP A 88 2.28 -5.31 -9.21
CA ASP A 88 1.36 -5.74 -10.29
C ASP A 88 2.23 -6.18 -11.47
N GLY A 89 2.26 -7.48 -11.76
CA GLY A 89 3.17 -8.04 -12.77
C GLY A 89 4.66 -7.76 -12.44
N THR A 90 5.40 -7.19 -13.38
CA THR A 90 6.82 -6.82 -13.17
C THR A 90 7.01 -5.40 -12.63
N THR A 91 5.92 -4.70 -12.29
CA THR A 91 5.96 -3.33 -11.79
C THR A 91 5.81 -3.27 -10.28
N LEU A 92 6.72 -2.52 -9.64
CA LEU A 92 6.64 -2.13 -8.24
C LEU A 92 6.14 -0.69 -8.14
N TYR A 93 5.08 -0.50 -7.37
CA TYR A 93 4.53 0.78 -6.99
C TYR A 93 4.96 1.10 -5.55
N ALA A 94 5.78 2.12 -5.37
CA ALA A 94 6.25 2.56 -4.06
C ALA A 94 5.67 3.94 -3.74
N ALA A 95 4.76 4.01 -2.77
CA ALA A 95 4.16 5.25 -2.31
C ALA A 95 4.96 5.88 -1.17
N GLY A 96 5.30 7.15 -1.32
CA GLY A 96 5.67 8.07 -0.26
C GLY A 96 4.52 9.05 0.03
N ALA A 97 4.64 9.87 1.07
CA ALA A 97 3.55 10.76 1.47
C ALA A 97 3.29 11.91 0.46
N SER A 98 4.24 12.17 -0.45
CA SER A 98 4.13 13.22 -1.48
C SER A 98 4.37 12.74 -2.91
N GLN A 99 4.63 11.45 -3.12
CA GLN A 99 4.86 10.90 -4.45
C GLN A 99 4.60 9.40 -4.52
N LEU A 100 4.33 8.91 -5.72
CA LEU A 100 4.31 7.49 -6.08
C LEU A 100 5.39 7.26 -7.13
N GLU A 101 6.29 6.32 -6.87
CA GLU A 101 7.27 5.83 -7.84
C GLU A 101 6.79 4.54 -8.49
N ILE A 102 7.03 4.43 -9.80
CA ILE A 102 6.67 3.28 -10.63
C ILE A 102 7.96 2.68 -11.15
N ILE A 103 8.33 1.51 -10.63
CA ILE A 103 9.64 0.91 -10.79
C ILE A 103 9.51 -0.39 -11.58
N GLU A 104 10.30 -0.54 -12.64
CA GLU A 104 10.43 -1.82 -13.33
C GLU A 104 11.34 -2.75 -12.53
N THR A 105 10.79 -3.86 -12.03
CA THR A 105 11.48 -4.74 -11.08
C THR A 105 12.65 -5.51 -11.68
N GLU A 106 12.77 -5.54 -13.01
CA GLU A 106 13.88 -6.19 -13.67
C GLU A 106 15.11 -5.31 -13.88
N THR A 107 14.93 -3.99 -13.93
CA THR A 107 16.05 -3.06 -14.14
C THR A 107 16.28 -2.17 -12.93
N GLY A 108 15.30 -2.08 -12.02
CA GLY A 108 15.28 -1.08 -10.95
C GLY A 108 14.99 0.32 -11.47
N GLU A 109 14.63 0.48 -12.74
CA GLU A 109 14.41 1.79 -13.35
C GLU A 109 13.09 2.39 -12.85
N VAL A 110 13.15 3.62 -12.34
CA VAL A 110 11.96 4.44 -12.09
C VAL A 110 11.44 4.95 -13.43
N THR A 111 10.38 4.30 -13.93
CA THR A 111 9.76 4.63 -15.22
C THR A 111 8.86 5.85 -15.17
N SER A 112 8.32 6.17 -13.99
CA SER A 112 7.42 7.30 -13.77
C SER A 112 7.38 7.68 -12.29
N THR A 113 7.11 8.96 -12.02
CA THR A 113 6.83 9.49 -10.68
C THR A 113 5.57 10.34 -10.75
N ILE A 114 4.57 9.97 -9.95
CA ILE A 114 3.31 10.71 -9.82
C ILE A 114 3.35 11.50 -8.52
N ARG A 115 2.98 12.79 -8.57
CA ARG A 115 2.85 13.67 -7.41
C ARG A 115 1.43 14.22 -7.33
N PRO A 116 0.92 14.63 -6.16
CA PRO A 116 -0.28 15.44 -6.09
C PRO A 116 -0.07 16.74 -6.85
N ASP A 117 -1.15 17.27 -7.44
CA ASP A 117 -1.15 18.58 -8.10
C ASP A 117 -1.12 19.72 -7.07
N ARG A 118 -1.58 19.44 -5.84
CA ARG A 118 -1.60 20.39 -4.73
C ARG A 118 -0.41 20.22 -3.80
N ASP A 119 -0.08 21.31 -3.11
CA ASP A 119 1.03 21.35 -2.16
C ASP A 119 0.84 20.29 -1.05
N SER A 120 1.80 19.39 -0.93
CA SER A 120 1.90 18.46 0.20
C SER A 120 2.79 19.09 1.30
N PRO A 121 2.49 18.90 2.60
CA PRO A 121 3.40 19.31 3.67
C PRO A 121 4.71 18.48 3.69
N TRP A 122 4.73 17.38 2.94
CA TRP A 122 5.79 16.38 2.88
C TRP A 122 6.69 16.57 1.66
N LYS A 123 7.92 16.06 1.73
CA LYS A 123 8.88 16.05 0.61
C LYS A 123 9.41 14.63 0.39
N GLY A 124 9.34 14.13 -0.84
CA GLY A 124 9.77 12.76 -1.16
C GLY A 124 9.02 11.72 -0.34
N SER A 125 9.77 10.80 0.28
CA SER A 125 9.25 9.79 1.20
C SER A 125 9.05 10.26 2.65
N ASP A 126 9.27 11.54 2.98
CA ASP A 126 9.04 12.06 4.32
C ASP A 126 7.56 11.91 4.71
N GLY A 127 7.24 11.26 5.82
CA GLY A 127 5.87 11.08 6.31
C GLY A 127 5.34 9.65 6.16
N VAL A 128 4.06 9.44 6.53
CA VAL A 128 3.40 8.13 6.49
C VAL A 128 2.52 8.03 5.24
N ALA A 129 2.76 7.02 4.42
CA ALA A 129 1.95 6.68 3.26
C ALA A 129 1.31 5.30 3.42
N GLY A 130 0.01 5.22 3.12
CA GLY A 130 -0.69 3.94 3.04
C GLY A 130 -0.30 3.12 1.80
N ARG A 131 -0.70 1.85 1.79
CA ARG A 131 -0.45 0.96 0.64
C ARG A 131 -1.27 1.43 -0.54
N PRO A 132 -0.69 1.54 -1.74
CA PRO A 132 -1.49 1.63 -2.97
C PRO A 132 -2.48 0.47 -3.07
N VAL A 133 -3.65 0.71 -3.65
CA VAL A 133 -4.67 -0.33 -3.84
C VAL A 133 -5.02 -0.46 -5.32
N LEU A 134 -5.09 -1.69 -5.81
CA LEU A 134 -5.60 -1.98 -7.15
C LEU A 134 -7.12 -2.09 -7.12
N ALA A 135 -7.76 -1.44 -8.08
CA ALA A 135 -9.19 -1.55 -8.34
C ALA A 135 -9.45 -1.71 -9.84
N THR A 136 -10.60 -2.29 -10.19
CA THR A 136 -11.07 -2.29 -11.57
C THR A 136 -12.30 -1.39 -11.66
N VAL A 137 -12.21 -0.32 -12.45
CA VAL A 137 -13.26 0.70 -12.58
C VAL A 137 -13.58 0.85 -14.06
N GLY A 138 -14.83 0.59 -14.47
CA GLY A 138 -15.21 0.64 -15.89
C GLY A 138 -14.39 -0.29 -16.79
N GLY A 139 -13.86 -1.40 -16.25
CA GLY A 139 -13.01 -2.35 -16.97
C GLY A 139 -11.54 -1.96 -17.07
N GLU A 140 -11.14 -0.79 -16.56
CA GLU A 140 -9.74 -0.38 -16.45
C GLU A 140 -9.18 -0.75 -15.07
N ARG A 141 -7.96 -1.34 -15.06
CA ARG A 141 -7.22 -1.61 -13.84
C ARG A 141 -6.46 -0.35 -13.42
N LEU A 142 -6.81 0.18 -12.27
CA LEU A 142 -6.27 1.41 -11.71
C LEU A 142 -5.57 1.13 -10.39
N LEU A 143 -4.46 1.81 -10.19
CA LEU A 143 -3.81 1.94 -8.90
C LEU A 143 -4.30 3.22 -8.23
N LEU A 144 -4.75 3.12 -6.97
CA LEU A 144 -5.31 4.22 -6.20
C LEU A 144 -4.34 4.60 -5.08
N VAL A 145 -4.02 5.89 -4.99
CA VAL A 145 -3.10 6.45 -3.99
C VAL A 145 -3.67 7.75 -3.43
N PRO A 146 -3.88 7.85 -2.11
CA PRO A 146 -4.26 9.10 -1.48
C PRO A 146 -3.03 9.94 -1.10
N PHE A 147 -3.07 11.24 -1.40
CA PHE A 147 -2.10 12.21 -0.91
C PHE A 147 -2.79 13.23 -0.01
N THR A 148 -2.25 13.45 1.19
CA THR A 148 -2.70 14.56 2.03
C THR A 148 -2.10 15.86 1.49
N VAL A 149 -2.96 16.85 1.20
CA VAL A 149 -2.60 18.10 0.52
C VAL A 149 -3.21 19.32 1.20
N LYS A 150 -2.62 20.48 0.93
CA LYS A 150 -3.11 21.78 1.37
C LYS A 150 -4.17 22.34 0.42
N MET A 151 -5.26 22.79 1.00
CA MET A 151 -6.33 23.53 0.34
C MET A 151 -6.11 25.03 0.57
N PRO A 152 -5.98 25.86 -0.47
CA PRO A 152 -5.88 27.30 -0.27
C PRO A 152 -7.20 27.84 0.30
N GLY A 153 -7.10 28.76 1.27
CA GLY A 153 -8.25 29.52 1.74
C GLY A 153 -8.70 30.55 0.71
N GLU A 154 -9.97 30.92 0.74
CA GLU A 154 -10.56 31.94 -0.14
C GLU A 154 -11.19 33.09 0.66
N GLY A 155 -10.85 34.33 0.31
CA GLY A 155 -11.37 35.52 1.00
C GLY A 155 -10.92 35.58 2.46
N THR A 156 -11.86 35.40 3.39
CA THR A 156 -11.59 35.33 4.84
C THR A 156 -11.54 33.91 5.38
N ALA A 157 -11.79 32.89 4.53
CA ALA A 157 -11.66 31.49 4.94
C ALA A 157 -10.18 31.12 5.08
N LYS A 158 -9.87 30.34 6.10
CA LYS A 158 -8.51 29.79 6.30
C LYS A 158 -8.23 28.68 5.28
N ALA A 159 -6.95 28.38 5.10
CA ALA A 159 -6.51 27.20 4.37
C ALA A 159 -6.76 25.94 5.19
N THR A 160 -7.37 24.92 4.59
CA THR A 160 -7.66 23.63 5.23
C THR A 160 -6.80 22.52 4.64
N ALA A 161 -6.96 21.31 5.15
CA ALA A 161 -6.45 20.10 4.54
C ALA A 161 -7.45 19.53 3.51
N GLY A 162 -6.92 18.67 2.65
CA GLY A 162 -7.71 17.82 1.77
C GLY A 162 -6.93 16.56 1.43
N ILE A 163 -7.60 15.64 0.75
CA ILE A 163 -6.98 14.44 0.20
C ILE A 163 -7.16 14.47 -1.31
N GLU A 164 -6.05 14.45 -2.03
CA GLU A 164 -6.03 14.20 -3.47
C GLU A 164 -5.94 12.69 -3.68
N LEU A 165 -7.07 12.07 -4.02
CA LEU A 165 -7.11 10.66 -4.41
C LEU A 165 -6.74 10.56 -5.88
N VAL A 166 -5.54 10.05 -6.17
CA VAL A 166 -5.02 9.91 -7.52
C VAL A 166 -5.21 8.47 -8.00
N ALA A 167 -5.77 8.33 -9.20
CA ALA A 167 -5.83 7.06 -9.91
C ALA A 167 -4.80 7.03 -11.04
N VAL A 168 -4.02 5.95 -11.09
CA VAL A 168 -2.97 5.72 -12.07
C VAL A 168 -3.34 4.49 -12.90
N SER A 169 -3.30 4.62 -14.22
CA SER A 169 -3.53 3.50 -15.13
C SER A 169 -2.34 2.54 -15.07
N THR A 170 -2.55 1.28 -14.66
CA THR A 170 -1.45 0.31 -14.55
C THR A 170 -0.86 -0.05 -15.92
N LYS A 171 -1.65 0.12 -17.00
CA LYS A 171 -1.21 -0.07 -18.38
C LYS A 171 -0.22 0.99 -18.86
N THR A 172 -0.35 2.23 -18.41
CA THR A 172 0.43 3.35 -18.95
C THR A 172 1.39 3.98 -17.95
N GLY A 173 1.25 3.68 -16.66
CA GLY A 173 2.02 4.31 -15.58
C GLY A 173 1.73 5.81 -15.43
N LYS A 174 0.59 6.29 -15.94
CA LYS A 174 0.20 7.70 -15.94
C LYS A 174 -1.08 7.92 -15.15
N ARG A 175 -1.21 9.13 -14.60
CA ARG A 175 -2.43 9.64 -13.97
C ARG A 175 -3.60 9.49 -14.96
N ALA A 176 -4.61 8.72 -14.56
CA ALA A 176 -5.85 8.55 -15.29
C ALA A 176 -6.86 9.64 -14.91
N TRP A 177 -6.96 9.91 -13.61
CA TRP A 177 -7.76 10.98 -13.02
C TRP A 177 -7.33 11.20 -11.58
N ASP A 178 -7.79 12.30 -10.99
CA ASP A 178 -7.72 12.59 -9.57
C ASP A 178 -9.06 13.14 -9.11
N MET A 179 -9.29 13.11 -7.79
CA MET A 179 -10.39 13.81 -7.16
C MET A 179 -9.98 14.32 -5.79
N MET A 180 -10.70 15.33 -5.34
CA MET A 180 -10.47 15.98 -4.06
C MET A 180 -11.53 15.56 -3.05
N ILE A 181 -11.06 15.28 -1.84
CA ILE A 181 -11.89 15.09 -0.64
C ILE A 181 -11.50 16.22 0.33
N ASP A 182 -12.46 17.04 0.70
CA ASP A 182 -12.23 18.16 1.60
C ASP A 182 -12.19 17.68 3.06
N LEU A 183 -11.23 18.19 3.84
CA LEU A 183 -11.11 17.92 5.27
C LEU A 183 -11.27 19.22 6.06
N PRO A 184 -12.48 19.79 6.14
CA PRO A 184 -12.69 21.14 6.69
C PRO A 184 -12.37 21.24 8.19
N ALA A 185 -12.41 20.12 8.92
CA ALA A 185 -12.06 20.07 10.34
C ALA A 185 -10.54 20.14 10.62
N VAL A 186 -9.69 20.03 9.58
CA VAL A 186 -8.24 20.05 9.70
C VAL A 186 -7.69 21.30 9.06
N GLU A 187 -7.07 22.15 9.88
CA GLU A 187 -6.39 23.34 9.40
C GLU A 187 -5.11 22.92 8.65
N ALA A 188 -4.70 23.71 7.65
CA ALA A 188 -3.52 23.38 6.83
C ALA A 188 -2.22 23.26 7.64
N GLU A 189 -2.16 23.84 8.85
CA GLU A 189 -1.00 23.78 9.74
C GLU A 189 -0.85 22.40 10.42
N ASP A 190 -1.96 21.68 10.60
CA ASP A 190 -2.03 20.36 11.26
C ASP A 190 -1.86 19.19 10.27
N LEU A 191 -1.60 19.51 9.00
CA LEU A 191 -1.42 18.54 7.90
C LEU A 191 -0.31 17.52 8.16
N LYS A 192 0.70 17.87 8.96
CA LYS A 192 1.82 16.96 9.31
C LYS A 192 1.44 15.84 10.26
N ASP A 193 0.33 16.01 10.98
CA ASP A 193 -0.21 14.99 11.89
C ASP A 193 -1.33 14.17 11.23
N THR A 194 -1.67 14.51 9.97
CA THR A 194 -2.73 13.88 9.19
C THR A 194 -2.16 12.93 8.15
N TYR A 195 -2.38 11.64 8.35
CA TYR A 195 -2.09 10.60 7.35
C TYR A 195 -3.39 10.00 6.82
N SER A 196 -3.39 9.70 5.52
CA SER A 196 -4.51 9.10 4.82
C SER A 196 -4.11 7.76 4.22
N PHE A 197 -5.03 6.80 4.28
CA PHE A 197 -4.82 5.48 3.68
C PHE A 197 -6.14 4.85 3.26
N ILE A 198 -6.05 3.96 2.28
CA ILE A 198 -7.20 3.19 1.79
C ILE A 198 -7.38 1.99 2.72
N VAL A 199 -8.56 1.86 3.30
CA VAL A 199 -8.95 0.74 4.15
C VAL A 199 -9.30 -0.49 3.30
N GLY A 200 -9.99 -0.27 2.18
CA GLY A 200 -10.37 -1.32 1.24
C GLY A 200 -11.19 -0.79 0.08
N VAL A 201 -11.40 -1.66 -0.91
CA VAL A 201 -12.27 -1.42 -2.06
C VAL A 201 -13.16 -2.64 -2.26
N GLU A 202 -14.46 -2.42 -2.41
CA GLU A 202 -15.43 -3.47 -2.76
C GLU A 202 -16.33 -2.96 -3.90
N GLY A 203 -16.28 -3.63 -5.04
CA GLY A 203 -16.91 -3.12 -6.27
C GLY A 203 -16.29 -1.79 -6.68
N SER A 204 -17.15 -0.77 -6.89
CA SER A 204 -16.73 0.60 -7.20
C SER A 204 -16.55 1.48 -5.95
N LEU A 205 -16.79 0.96 -4.74
CA LEU A 205 -16.75 1.76 -3.51
C LEU A 205 -15.40 1.59 -2.83
N LEU A 206 -14.70 2.70 -2.66
CA LEU A 206 -13.45 2.81 -1.92
C LEU A 206 -13.73 3.39 -0.53
N VAL A 207 -13.14 2.79 0.49
CA VAL A 207 -13.14 3.33 1.85
C VAL A 207 -11.76 3.89 2.16
N LEU A 208 -11.74 5.17 2.51
CA LEU A 208 -10.56 5.91 2.92
C LEU A 208 -10.69 6.29 4.38
N ARG A 209 -9.56 6.26 5.10
CA ARG A 209 -9.45 6.82 6.45
C ARG A 209 -8.43 7.94 6.49
N ALA A 210 -8.79 9.03 7.17
CA ALA A 210 -7.88 10.09 7.59
C ALA A 210 -7.73 10.04 9.11
N SER A 211 -6.49 10.08 9.62
CA SER A 211 -6.21 9.88 11.05
C SER A 211 -6.98 10.80 12.00
N ALA A 212 -7.27 12.03 11.58
CA ALA A 212 -7.92 13.07 12.37
C ALA A 212 -9.40 13.33 12.02
N VAL A 213 -9.95 12.69 10.98
CA VAL A 213 -11.23 13.09 10.36
C VAL A 213 -12.14 11.90 10.04
N GLY A 214 -11.79 10.70 10.53
CA GLY A 214 -12.64 9.52 10.39
C GLY A 214 -12.60 8.90 8.98
N THR A 215 -13.77 8.49 8.48
CA THR A 215 -13.92 7.66 7.29
C THR A 215 -14.66 8.39 6.18
N HIS A 216 -14.16 8.25 4.95
CA HIS A 216 -14.78 8.71 3.71
C HIS A 216 -15.01 7.52 2.79
N VAL A 217 -16.18 7.47 2.15
CA VAL A 217 -16.50 6.45 1.13
C VAL A 217 -16.75 7.10 -0.20
N VAL A 218 -16.03 6.64 -1.22
CA VAL A 218 -16.00 7.20 -2.57
C VAL A 218 -16.49 6.18 -3.58
N ASP A 219 -17.40 6.61 -4.46
CA ASP A 219 -17.75 5.89 -5.66
C ASP A 219 -16.73 6.23 -6.76
N LEU A 220 -15.90 5.25 -7.13
CA LEU A 220 -14.82 5.39 -8.09
C LEU A 220 -15.32 5.61 -9.53
N GLU A 221 -16.51 5.10 -9.87
CA GLU A 221 -17.10 5.32 -11.20
C GLU A 221 -17.64 6.74 -11.32
N LYS A 222 -18.35 7.20 -10.28
CA LYS A 222 -18.91 8.56 -10.23
C LYS A 222 -17.89 9.62 -9.82
N ARG A 223 -16.73 9.20 -9.29
CA ARG A 223 -15.65 10.04 -8.74
C ARG A 223 -16.19 11.03 -7.72
N LYS A 224 -16.99 10.51 -6.79
CA LYS A 224 -17.72 11.31 -5.82
C LYS A 224 -17.78 10.61 -4.48
N GLU A 225 -17.62 11.38 -3.41
CA GLU A 225 -17.95 10.91 -2.07
C GLU A 225 -19.45 10.56 -1.98
N VAL A 226 -19.71 9.37 -1.45
CA VAL A 226 -21.05 8.83 -1.19
C VAL A 226 -21.51 9.21 0.20
N TRP A 227 -20.64 9.03 1.19
CA TRP A 227 -20.85 9.42 2.57
C TRP A 227 -19.50 9.52 3.30
N HIS A 228 -19.49 10.25 4.41
CA HIS A 228 -18.39 10.29 5.36
C HIS A 228 -18.94 10.25 6.80
N ASN A 229 -18.07 9.90 7.75
CA ASN A 229 -18.36 9.96 9.18
C ASN A 229 -17.07 10.25 9.94
N GLU A 230 -17.01 11.43 10.56
CA GLU A 230 -15.82 11.94 11.25
C GLU A 230 -15.51 11.19 12.55
N ASP A 231 -16.54 10.67 13.22
CA ASP A 231 -16.45 9.95 14.49
C ASP A 231 -16.25 8.43 14.30
N PHE A 232 -16.05 7.99 13.06
CA PHE A 232 -15.94 6.57 12.72
C PHE A 232 -14.60 6.26 12.08
N PRO A 233 -13.56 5.87 12.83
CA PRO A 233 -12.34 5.33 12.25
C PRO A 233 -12.56 3.89 11.75
N ALA A 234 -12.69 3.71 10.44
CA ALA A 234 -12.76 2.40 9.81
C ALA A 234 -11.41 1.64 9.92
N GLY A 235 -11.50 0.30 9.97
CA GLY A 235 -10.33 -0.58 9.94
C GLY A 235 -10.45 -1.76 8.98
N ALA A 236 -11.64 -2.12 8.51
CA ALA A 236 -11.80 -3.12 7.46
C ALA A 236 -13.06 -2.88 6.62
N VAL A 237 -13.06 -3.45 5.40
CA VAL A 237 -14.22 -3.56 4.51
C VAL A 237 -14.40 -5.02 4.14
N ALA A 238 -15.60 -5.56 4.34
CA ALA A 238 -15.93 -6.93 3.98
C ALA A 238 -17.46 -7.09 3.90
N ALA A 239 -17.93 -7.93 2.98
CA ALA A 239 -19.33 -8.28 2.78
C ALA A 239 -20.28 -7.05 2.72
N GLY A 240 -19.87 -5.98 2.03
CA GLY A 240 -20.66 -4.75 1.91
C GLY A 240 -20.78 -3.94 3.21
N VAL A 241 -19.90 -4.19 4.18
CA VAL A 241 -19.86 -3.51 5.48
C VAL A 241 -18.49 -2.89 5.71
N VAL A 242 -18.50 -1.63 6.16
CA VAL A 242 -17.33 -0.97 6.73
C VAL A 242 -17.33 -1.22 8.23
N VAL A 243 -16.30 -1.90 8.73
CA VAL A 243 -16.15 -2.19 10.15
C VAL A 243 -15.15 -1.21 10.76
N GLY A 244 -15.58 -0.56 11.83
CA GLY A 244 -14.85 0.47 12.53
C GLY A 244 -15.31 0.58 13.97
N THR A 245 -15.07 1.72 14.59
CA THR A 245 -15.54 2.00 15.95
C THR A 245 -16.33 3.28 16.02
N LEU A 246 -17.32 3.36 16.91
CA LEU A 246 -18.01 4.59 17.28
C LEU A 246 -17.89 4.80 18.78
N THR A 247 -17.86 6.04 19.23
CA THR A 247 -17.99 6.38 20.66
C THR A 247 -19.48 6.44 21.01
N PRO A 248 -20.02 5.53 21.87
CA PRO A 248 -21.45 5.52 22.18
C PRO A 248 -21.87 6.69 23.08
N ASP A 249 -20.98 7.17 23.95
CA ASP A 249 -21.16 8.36 24.78
C ASP A 249 -19.97 9.31 24.60
N PRO A 250 -20.13 10.48 23.96
CA PRO A 250 -19.06 11.45 23.77
C PRO A 250 -18.43 11.96 25.07
N SER A 251 -19.10 11.81 26.23
CA SER A 251 -18.56 12.17 27.54
C SER A 251 -17.57 11.13 28.09
N GLU A 252 -17.61 9.90 27.57
CA GLU A 252 -16.70 8.80 27.90
C GLU A 252 -15.68 8.61 26.77
N VAL A 253 -14.80 9.62 26.60
CA VAL A 253 -13.79 9.75 25.52
C VAL A 253 -12.84 8.54 25.34
N ALA A 254 -12.92 7.57 26.24
CA ALA A 254 -12.08 6.39 26.28
C ALA A 254 -12.75 5.14 25.67
N ASP A 255 -14.08 5.08 25.62
CA ASP A 255 -14.79 3.84 25.31
C ASP A 255 -15.34 3.87 23.89
N VAL A 256 -14.94 2.88 23.09
CA VAL A 256 -15.37 2.74 21.71
C VAL A 256 -16.08 1.40 21.48
N GLN A 257 -17.12 1.44 20.66
CA GLN A 257 -17.97 0.31 20.31
C GLN A 257 -17.66 -0.15 18.89
N ILE A 258 -17.34 -1.43 18.71
CA ILE A 258 -17.14 -2.02 17.38
C ILE A 258 -18.48 -2.01 16.64
N THR A 259 -18.50 -1.38 15.47
CA THR A 259 -19.71 -1.10 14.71
C THR A 259 -19.50 -1.43 13.23
N GLY A 260 -20.53 -2.02 12.60
CA GLY A 260 -20.61 -2.20 11.16
C GLY A 260 -21.56 -1.20 10.52
N LEU A 261 -21.04 -0.40 9.58
CA LEU A 261 -21.82 0.50 8.75
C LEU A 261 -21.96 -0.08 7.33
N ALA A 262 -23.12 0.10 6.71
CA ALA A 262 -23.34 -0.29 5.34
C ALA A 262 -22.38 0.48 4.42
N LEU A 263 -21.66 -0.23 3.55
CA LEU A 263 -20.73 0.40 2.60
C LEU A 263 -21.43 1.37 1.65
N ALA A 264 -22.68 1.07 1.26
CA ALA A 264 -23.42 1.85 0.28
C ALA A 264 -23.89 3.24 0.76
N ASP A 265 -24.18 3.41 2.05
CA ASP A 265 -24.84 4.63 2.56
C ASP A 265 -24.48 5.02 4.01
N GLY A 266 -23.57 4.28 4.67
CA GLY A 266 -23.14 4.57 6.03
C GLY A 266 -24.17 4.22 7.11
N THR A 267 -25.31 3.60 6.76
CA THR A 267 -26.32 3.22 7.75
C THR A 267 -25.80 2.12 8.67
N LYS A 268 -26.06 2.24 9.97
CA LYS A 268 -25.66 1.22 10.95
C LYS A 268 -26.36 -0.11 10.68
N ARG A 269 -25.57 -1.17 10.46
CA ARG A 269 -26.04 -2.55 10.28
C ARG A 269 -26.12 -3.28 11.61
N TRP A 270 -25.08 -3.14 12.42
CA TRP A 270 -24.93 -3.80 13.71
C TRP A 270 -23.91 -3.04 14.55
N ALA A 271 -23.95 -3.25 15.87
CA ALA A 271 -22.94 -2.81 16.81
C ALA A 271 -22.84 -3.86 17.94
N LEU A 272 -21.65 -4.05 18.50
CA LEU A 272 -21.48 -4.97 19.64
C LEU A 272 -21.91 -4.29 20.93
N ASP A 273 -22.59 -4.98 21.83
CA ASP A 273 -22.97 -4.40 23.13
C ASP A 273 -21.76 -4.07 24.02
N GLU A 274 -20.61 -4.72 23.79
CA GLU A 274 -19.36 -4.49 24.51
C GLU A 274 -18.64 -3.24 23.96
N VAL A 275 -18.23 -2.35 24.87
CA VAL A 275 -17.31 -1.25 24.61
C VAL A 275 -15.89 -1.64 24.97
N SER A 276 -14.91 -0.95 24.39
CA SER A 276 -13.49 -1.22 24.60
C SER A 276 -12.70 0.08 24.64
N TYR A 277 -11.65 0.12 25.44
CA TYR A 277 -10.75 1.27 25.54
C TYR A 277 -9.98 1.57 24.24
N SER A 278 -9.63 0.52 23.51
CA SER A 278 -9.01 0.64 22.19
C SER A 278 -9.31 -0.58 21.35
N VAL A 279 -9.38 -0.41 20.03
CA VAL A 279 -9.62 -1.49 19.08
C VAL A 279 -8.70 -1.34 17.89
N ARG A 280 -8.13 -2.46 17.44
CA ARG A 280 -7.56 -2.61 16.10
C ARG A 280 -8.37 -3.62 15.31
N ILE A 281 -8.62 -3.32 14.04
CA ILE A 281 -9.46 -4.13 13.16
C ILE A 281 -8.61 -4.46 11.93
N PHE A 282 -8.60 -5.74 11.53
CA PHE A 282 -7.88 -6.24 10.38
C PHE A 282 -8.85 -6.90 9.41
N PRO A 283 -8.71 -6.67 8.09
CA PRO A 283 -9.43 -7.46 7.10
C PRO A 283 -8.97 -8.92 7.15
N ALA A 284 -9.91 -9.85 7.08
CA ALA A 284 -9.63 -11.28 7.11
C ALA A 284 -10.30 -12.01 5.95
N GLY A 285 -10.25 -11.40 4.76
CA GLY A 285 -10.89 -11.86 3.53
C GLY A 285 -12.30 -11.32 3.35
N ALA A 286 -13.08 -11.96 2.47
CA ALA A 286 -14.32 -11.38 1.93
C ALA A 286 -15.45 -11.21 2.96
N ASN A 287 -15.53 -12.08 3.97
CA ASN A 287 -16.67 -12.12 4.90
C ASN A 287 -16.26 -12.02 6.38
N ARG A 288 -14.97 -11.84 6.66
CA ARG A 288 -14.43 -11.90 8.03
C ARG A 288 -13.59 -10.68 8.34
N VAL A 289 -13.62 -10.32 9.62
CA VAL A 289 -12.72 -9.32 10.22
C VAL A 289 -12.15 -9.88 11.52
N VAL A 290 -10.92 -9.52 11.83
CA VAL A 290 -10.30 -9.81 13.13
C VAL A 290 -10.23 -8.51 13.92
N THR A 291 -10.54 -8.56 15.20
CA THR A 291 -10.34 -7.41 16.09
C THR A 291 -9.46 -7.77 17.27
N ASN A 292 -8.57 -6.87 17.65
CA ASN A 292 -7.92 -6.84 18.95
C ASN A 292 -8.56 -5.71 19.74
N SER A 293 -9.25 -6.02 20.84
CA SER A 293 -9.88 -5.02 21.69
C SER A 293 -9.28 -5.02 23.09
N VAL A 294 -9.02 -3.85 23.65
CA VAL A 294 -8.56 -3.70 25.03
C VAL A 294 -9.77 -3.32 25.87
N LYS A 295 -10.18 -4.18 26.80
CA LYS A 295 -11.46 -4.00 27.51
C LYS A 295 -11.43 -2.87 28.53
N ASP A 296 -10.32 -2.71 29.24
CA ASP A 296 -10.17 -1.72 30.32
C ASP A 296 -8.70 -1.26 30.44
N ARG A 297 -8.44 -0.38 31.42
CA ARG A 297 -7.08 0.09 31.72
C ARG A 297 -6.14 -0.98 32.29
N THR A 298 -6.62 -2.21 32.52
CA THR A 298 -5.74 -3.35 32.86
C THR A 298 -4.99 -3.89 31.63
N LEU A 299 -5.27 -3.33 30.44
CA LEU A 299 -4.60 -3.64 29.18
C LEU A 299 -4.79 -5.09 28.70
N SER A 300 -5.79 -5.79 29.25
CA SER A 300 -6.17 -7.11 28.75
C SER A 300 -6.71 -6.98 27.32
N THR A 301 -5.99 -7.57 26.37
CA THR A 301 -6.39 -7.61 24.96
C THR A 301 -7.27 -8.83 24.72
N ARG A 302 -8.34 -8.67 23.95
CA ARG A 302 -9.21 -9.74 23.47
C ARG A 302 -9.17 -9.77 21.96
N THR A 303 -8.80 -10.92 21.42
CA THR A 303 -8.80 -11.14 19.97
C THR A 303 -9.99 -12.00 19.57
N ARG A 304 -10.75 -11.54 18.56
CA ARG A 304 -11.95 -12.24 18.05
C ARG A 304 -12.04 -12.16 16.54
N VAL A 305 -12.60 -13.20 15.93
CA VAL A 305 -12.96 -13.25 14.51
C VAL A 305 -14.47 -13.10 14.38
N PHE A 306 -14.90 -12.17 13.52
CA PHE A 306 -16.31 -11.87 13.29
C PHE A 306 -16.75 -12.18 11.88
N ASP A 307 -18.03 -12.48 11.73
CA ASP A 307 -18.76 -12.29 10.49
C ASP A 307 -18.97 -10.79 10.24
N ALA A 308 -18.42 -10.27 9.15
CA ALA A 308 -18.48 -8.85 8.85
C ALA A 308 -19.90 -8.35 8.56
N ALA A 309 -20.75 -9.20 7.98
CA ALA A 309 -22.11 -8.82 7.60
C ALA A 309 -23.03 -8.70 8.82
N THR A 310 -22.85 -9.56 9.83
CA THR A 310 -23.75 -9.63 10.99
C THR A 310 -23.15 -9.14 12.30
N GLY A 311 -21.83 -8.96 12.39
CA GLY A 311 -21.14 -8.65 13.64
C GLY A 311 -21.12 -9.83 14.63
N THR A 312 -21.46 -11.05 14.19
CA THR A 312 -21.46 -12.22 15.07
C THR A 312 -20.04 -12.76 15.24
N VAL A 313 -19.63 -13.06 16.48
CA VAL A 313 -18.37 -13.75 16.76
C VAL A 313 -18.44 -15.17 16.19
N VAL A 314 -17.51 -15.52 15.30
CA VAL A 314 -17.42 -16.85 14.70
C VAL A 314 -16.63 -17.77 15.61
N PHE A 315 -15.46 -17.31 16.05
CA PHE A 315 -14.62 -17.94 17.05
C PHE A 315 -13.61 -16.92 17.60
N GLY A 316 -13.03 -17.21 18.77
CA GLY A 316 -12.01 -16.38 19.39
C GLY A 316 -12.21 -16.20 20.89
N ASP A 317 -11.93 -14.99 21.38
CA ASP A 317 -11.84 -14.59 22.80
C ASP A 317 -10.50 -14.93 23.46
N TRP A 318 -9.42 -14.84 22.68
CA TRP A 318 -8.03 -15.07 23.14
C TRP A 318 -7.47 -13.84 23.85
N VAL A 319 -6.60 -14.05 24.83
CA VAL A 319 -5.93 -12.97 25.58
C VAL A 319 -4.58 -12.62 24.96
N GLU A 320 -4.55 -12.38 23.66
CA GLU A 320 -3.32 -12.11 22.90
C GLU A 320 -3.57 -11.04 21.87
N TYR A 321 -2.57 -10.19 21.63
CA TYR A 321 -2.60 -9.24 20.53
C TYR A 321 -2.02 -9.92 19.29
N VAL A 322 -2.83 -10.09 18.24
CA VAL A 322 -2.35 -10.70 16.99
C VAL A 322 -2.26 -9.68 15.85
N GLN A 323 -1.38 -9.93 14.89
CA GLN A 323 -1.43 -9.28 13.58
C GLN A 323 -1.93 -10.29 12.57
N CYS A 324 -2.90 -9.92 11.73
CA CYS A 324 -3.44 -10.83 10.73
C CYS A 324 -3.22 -10.32 9.31
N ARG A 325 -2.97 -11.25 8.39
CA ARG A 325 -2.79 -10.99 6.96
C ARG A 325 -3.62 -12.00 6.17
N TYR A 326 -4.46 -11.49 5.28
CA TYR A 326 -5.18 -12.31 4.30
C TYR A 326 -4.29 -12.59 3.10
N ASP A 327 -4.27 -13.83 2.62
CA ASP A 327 -3.46 -14.27 1.48
C ASP A 327 -3.98 -13.76 0.13
N GLY A 328 -5.14 -13.11 0.09
CA GLY A 328 -5.77 -12.63 -1.15
C GLY A 328 -6.72 -13.64 -1.82
N ILE A 329 -6.74 -14.90 -1.37
CA ILE A 329 -7.52 -15.98 -2.00
C ILE A 329 -8.49 -16.64 -1.04
N SER A 330 -8.02 -17.15 0.10
CA SER A 330 -8.86 -17.97 0.99
C SER A 330 -8.46 -17.99 2.45
N THR A 331 -7.19 -17.76 2.78
CA THR A 331 -6.66 -18.00 4.12
C THR A 331 -6.17 -16.71 4.77
N THR A 332 -6.55 -16.53 6.03
CA THR A 332 -6.00 -15.48 6.90
C THR A 332 -5.05 -16.12 7.88
N VAL A 333 -3.83 -15.59 7.94
CA VAL A 333 -2.79 -16.00 8.87
C VAL A 333 -2.64 -14.92 9.91
N CYS A 334 -2.74 -15.30 11.18
CA CYS A 334 -2.53 -14.45 12.32
C CYS A 334 -1.24 -14.85 13.04
N MET A 335 -0.52 -13.86 13.56
CA MET A 335 0.77 -14.04 14.20
C MET A 335 0.88 -13.18 15.47
N GLU A 336 1.57 -13.74 16.45
CA GLU A 336 2.04 -13.14 17.69
C GLU A 336 3.53 -13.52 17.82
N ARG A 337 4.26 -12.98 18.80
CA ARG A 337 5.69 -13.26 19.01
C ARG A 337 6.01 -14.75 19.12
N GLU A 338 5.17 -15.53 19.79
CA GLU A 338 5.41 -16.95 20.12
C GLU A 338 4.28 -17.86 19.61
N TRP A 339 3.51 -17.36 18.64
CA TRP A 339 2.40 -18.10 18.04
C TRP A 339 2.10 -17.66 16.61
N ILE A 340 1.73 -18.62 15.76
CA ILE A 340 1.15 -18.36 14.43
C ILE A 340 0.04 -19.37 14.18
N GLY A 341 -1.05 -18.93 13.57
CA GLY A 341 -2.14 -19.80 13.17
C GLY A 341 -2.91 -19.24 11.99
N ALA A 342 -3.70 -20.10 11.35
CA ALA A 342 -4.47 -19.70 10.19
C ALA A 342 -5.92 -20.18 10.25
N PHE A 343 -6.80 -19.46 9.56
CA PHE A 343 -8.19 -19.84 9.36
C PHE A 343 -8.66 -19.42 7.96
N ASP A 344 -9.75 -20.03 7.49
CA ASP A 344 -10.41 -19.62 6.25
C ASP A 344 -11.83 -19.07 6.50
N GLN A 345 -12.50 -18.65 5.43
CA GLN A 345 -13.85 -18.06 5.49
C GLN A 345 -14.91 -18.99 6.11
N THR A 346 -14.68 -20.30 6.08
CA THR A 346 -15.61 -21.35 6.54
C THR A 346 -15.27 -21.91 7.91
N SER A 347 -14.06 -21.66 8.39
CA SER A 347 -13.56 -22.19 9.63
C SER A 347 -14.32 -21.66 10.85
N LYS A 348 -14.48 -22.50 11.86
CA LYS A 348 -15.02 -22.16 13.18
C LYS A 348 -13.95 -22.21 14.28
N GLY A 349 -12.69 -22.14 13.87
CA GLY A 349 -11.49 -22.30 14.68
C GLY A 349 -10.25 -22.23 13.79
N TRP A 350 -9.07 -22.40 14.39
CA TRP A 350 -7.82 -22.49 13.65
C TRP A 350 -7.78 -23.75 12.79
N LEU A 351 -7.33 -23.64 11.55
CA LEU A 351 -6.99 -24.76 10.67
C LEU A 351 -5.74 -25.48 11.17
N TRP A 352 -4.76 -24.70 11.62
CA TRP A 352 -3.52 -25.12 12.22
C TRP A 352 -2.95 -23.99 13.06
N GLU A 353 -2.05 -24.37 13.97
CA GLU A 353 -1.31 -23.47 14.85
C GLU A 353 0.13 -23.99 14.94
N ILE A 354 1.10 -23.10 15.13
CA ILE A 354 2.47 -23.43 15.53
C ILE A 354 2.77 -22.58 16.77
N SER A 355 3.16 -23.24 17.87
CA SER A 355 3.62 -22.57 19.08
C SER A 355 4.80 -23.30 19.73
N GLU A 356 5.63 -22.59 20.49
CA GLU A 356 6.82 -23.17 21.13
C GLU A 356 6.46 -24.33 22.09
N GLU A 357 5.29 -24.25 22.73
CA GLU A 357 4.82 -25.26 23.68
C GLU A 357 4.31 -26.53 23.02
N ARG A 358 3.75 -26.43 21.80
CA ARG A 358 3.07 -27.54 21.12
C ARG A 358 3.95 -28.22 20.08
N ASP A 359 4.84 -27.47 19.45
CA ASP A 359 5.60 -27.91 18.31
C ASP A 359 7.11 -27.82 18.56
N LYS A 360 7.85 -28.82 18.08
CA LYS A 360 9.32 -28.77 18.02
C LYS A 360 9.80 -27.95 16.82
N ARG A 361 9.03 -26.93 16.41
CA ARG A 361 9.26 -26.10 15.24
C ARG A 361 9.57 -24.68 15.71
N GLU A 362 10.54 -24.05 15.06
CA GLU A 362 10.82 -22.64 15.26
C GLU A 362 9.75 -21.81 14.55
N ILE A 363 9.19 -20.83 15.25
CA ILE A 363 8.13 -19.97 14.70
C ILE A 363 8.77 -18.93 13.79
N PRO A 364 8.40 -18.86 12.50
CA PRO A 364 8.95 -17.85 11.62
C PRO A 364 8.35 -16.48 11.92
N GLU A 365 9.20 -15.44 11.90
CA GLU A 365 8.74 -14.07 11.78
C GLU A 365 8.15 -13.89 10.38
N VAL A 366 6.81 -13.80 10.30
CA VAL A 366 6.10 -13.69 9.02
C VAL A 366 6.35 -12.34 8.38
N THR A 367 6.95 -12.35 7.19
CA THR A 367 7.22 -11.16 6.40
C THR A 367 6.07 -10.82 5.46
N THR A 368 5.45 -11.83 4.84
CA THR A 368 4.28 -11.65 3.96
C THR A 368 3.45 -12.93 3.82
N VAL A 369 2.20 -12.78 3.38
CA VAL A 369 1.28 -13.89 3.11
C VAL A 369 0.62 -13.60 1.77
N TRP A 370 0.70 -14.56 0.85
CA TRP A 370 0.20 -14.36 -0.51
C TRP A 370 -0.17 -15.70 -1.16
N HIS A 371 -1.37 -15.74 -1.74
CA HIS A 371 -1.89 -16.83 -2.58
C HIS A 371 -1.61 -18.24 -2.03
N GLY A 372 -1.93 -18.46 -0.75
CA GLY A 372 -1.75 -19.75 -0.09
C GLY A 372 -0.33 -20.03 0.43
N ALA A 373 0.61 -19.09 0.38
CA ALA A 373 1.94 -19.21 0.98
C ALA A 373 2.14 -18.21 2.13
N VAL A 374 2.87 -18.64 3.17
CA VAL A 374 3.36 -17.81 4.26
C VAL A 374 4.86 -17.72 4.14
N TYR A 375 5.39 -16.52 3.97
CA TYR A 375 6.81 -16.27 3.91
C TYR A 375 7.27 -15.69 5.24
N GLY A 376 8.40 -16.19 5.73
CA GLY A 376 8.98 -15.66 6.96
C GLY A 376 10.41 -16.10 7.18
N THR A 377 11.00 -15.62 8.25
CA THR A 377 12.36 -15.96 8.64
C THR A 377 12.36 -16.62 10.02
N THR A 378 12.98 -17.78 10.12
CA THR A 378 13.28 -18.40 11.41
C THR A 378 14.59 -17.83 11.95
N LYS A 379 14.73 -17.69 13.26
CA LYS A 379 15.93 -17.11 13.88
C LYS A 379 17.17 -17.99 13.66
N THR A 380 17.02 -19.31 13.53
CA THR A 380 18.13 -20.25 13.41
C THR A 380 18.38 -20.69 11.96
N ASN A 381 17.33 -20.98 11.19
CA ASN A 381 17.47 -21.62 9.87
C ASN A 381 17.30 -20.66 8.69
N GLY A 382 16.96 -19.39 8.94
CA GLY A 382 16.78 -18.40 7.88
C GLY A 382 15.38 -18.46 7.24
N PRO A 383 15.25 -17.99 5.98
CA PRO A 383 13.98 -17.92 5.26
C PRO A 383 13.27 -19.27 5.12
N VAL A 384 11.94 -19.26 5.18
CA VAL A 384 11.09 -20.43 4.99
C VAL A 384 9.77 -20.03 4.31
N VAL A 385 9.18 -20.96 3.56
CA VAL A 385 7.82 -20.84 3.02
C VAL A 385 6.95 -21.94 3.59
N LEU A 386 5.84 -21.56 4.24
CA LEU A 386 4.81 -22.49 4.71
C LEU A 386 3.60 -22.49 3.78
N ASP A 387 2.89 -23.61 3.77
CA ASP A 387 1.56 -23.71 3.21
C ASP A 387 0.57 -22.99 4.12
N ALA A 388 -0.11 -21.95 3.63
CA ALA A 388 -1.00 -21.15 4.45
C ALA A 388 -2.20 -21.95 4.98
N LYS A 389 -2.62 -23.01 4.29
CA LYS A 389 -3.79 -23.81 4.67
C LYS A 389 -3.49 -24.90 5.69
N THR A 390 -2.28 -25.45 5.69
CA THR A 390 -1.89 -26.61 6.51
C THR A 390 -0.78 -26.32 7.50
N GLY A 391 -0.05 -25.21 7.34
CA GLY A 391 1.09 -24.84 8.18
C GLY A 391 2.33 -25.70 7.95
N ALA A 392 2.31 -26.61 6.96
CA ALA A 392 3.45 -27.45 6.61
C ALA A 392 4.51 -26.66 5.83
N ASP A 393 5.78 -27.04 5.96
CA ASP A 393 6.85 -26.45 5.17
C ASP A 393 6.64 -26.80 3.68
N ARG A 394 6.56 -25.77 2.83
CA ARG A 394 6.58 -25.92 1.37
C ARG A 394 7.99 -25.87 0.82
N GLU A 395 8.81 -24.97 1.36
CA GLU A 395 10.21 -24.82 1.02
C GLU A 395 11.00 -24.32 2.23
N THR A 396 12.12 -24.98 2.52
CA THR A 396 12.99 -24.69 3.67
C THR A 396 14.24 -23.90 3.28
N ASP A 397 14.50 -23.75 1.98
CA ASP A 397 15.57 -22.91 1.43
C ASP A 397 15.04 -22.09 0.23
N PRO A 398 14.16 -21.09 0.47
CA PRO A 398 13.55 -20.31 -0.59
C PRO A 398 14.48 -19.20 -1.13
N GLY A 399 15.65 -19.01 -0.51
CA GLY A 399 16.58 -17.91 -0.80
C GLY A 399 16.14 -16.54 -0.28
N LEU A 400 14.83 -16.30 -0.07
CA LEU A 400 14.29 -15.03 0.40
C LEU A 400 12.99 -15.21 1.21
N ALA A 401 12.82 -14.37 2.24
CA ALA A 401 11.53 -14.10 2.87
C ALA A 401 11.05 -12.70 2.46
N PRO A 402 10.26 -12.57 1.37
CA PRO A 402 9.89 -11.27 0.83
C PRO A 402 8.92 -10.53 1.75
N PHE A 403 8.96 -9.20 1.71
CA PHE A 403 7.97 -8.35 2.35
C PHE A 403 6.77 -8.05 1.43
N ALA A 404 6.98 -8.07 0.12
CA ALA A 404 5.96 -8.03 -0.92
C ALA A 404 6.29 -9.06 -1.98
N VAL A 405 5.29 -9.77 -2.49
CA VAL A 405 5.48 -10.87 -3.44
C VAL A 405 4.31 -10.93 -4.42
N ASN A 406 4.61 -11.35 -5.64
CA ASN A 406 3.63 -11.81 -6.61
C ASN A 406 4.21 -12.98 -7.42
N GLU A 407 3.59 -13.32 -8.54
CA GLU A 407 3.95 -14.48 -9.35
C GLU A 407 5.32 -14.37 -10.04
N TYR A 408 5.93 -13.18 -10.13
CA TYR A 408 7.18 -12.96 -10.85
C TYR A 408 8.35 -12.56 -9.94
N VAL A 409 8.07 -11.92 -8.81
CA VAL A 409 9.10 -11.23 -8.03
C VAL A 409 8.77 -11.17 -6.53
N GLY A 410 9.81 -11.29 -5.71
CA GLY A 410 9.79 -10.94 -4.30
C GLY A 410 10.59 -9.67 -4.03
N ILE A 411 10.06 -8.76 -3.21
CA ILE A 411 10.79 -7.59 -2.70
C ILE A 411 11.31 -7.90 -1.31
N GLY A 412 12.60 -7.73 -1.09
CA GLY A 412 13.25 -8.05 0.17
C GLY A 412 14.52 -7.26 0.42
N ALA A 413 15.05 -7.36 1.64
CA ALA A 413 16.32 -6.74 1.99
C ALA A 413 17.50 -7.62 1.53
N SER A 414 18.54 -7.00 0.99
CA SER A 414 19.84 -7.62 0.83
C SER A 414 20.53 -7.81 2.20
N PRO A 415 21.61 -8.60 2.31
CA PRO A 415 22.41 -8.67 3.53
C PRO A 415 22.94 -7.32 4.03
N GLY A 416 23.08 -6.33 3.13
CA GLY A 416 23.49 -4.96 3.46
C GLY A 416 22.34 -4.02 3.84
N GLY A 417 21.09 -4.52 3.90
CA GLY A 417 19.90 -3.75 4.26
C GLY A 417 19.19 -3.08 3.09
N SER A 418 19.83 -2.93 1.92
CA SER A 418 19.21 -2.31 0.74
C SER A 418 18.01 -3.13 0.23
N ILE A 419 16.96 -2.44 -0.20
CA ILE A 419 15.78 -3.06 -0.81
C ILE A 419 16.09 -3.50 -2.25
N MET A 420 15.77 -4.75 -2.54
CA MET A 420 16.02 -5.40 -3.83
C MET A 420 14.77 -6.12 -4.33
N SER A 421 14.63 -6.23 -5.63
CA SER A 421 13.74 -7.17 -6.30
C SER A 421 14.49 -8.47 -6.60
N TYR A 422 13.86 -9.61 -6.32
CA TYR A 422 14.39 -10.94 -6.56
C TYR A 422 13.44 -11.71 -7.49
N PRO A 423 13.88 -12.15 -8.68
CA PRO A 423 13.04 -12.94 -9.57
C PRO A 423 12.58 -14.24 -8.93
N ALA A 424 11.33 -14.63 -9.16
CA ALA A 424 10.82 -15.94 -8.80
C ALA A 424 11.53 -17.04 -9.62
N ALA A 425 11.90 -18.13 -8.95
CA ALA A 425 12.73 -19.20 -9.51
C ALA A 425 12.09 -20.60 -9.45
N GLY A 426 10.97 -20.75 -8.76
CA GLY A 426 10.34 -22.06 -8.50
C GLY A 426 9.13 -21.93 -7.62
#